data_AF-A0A8J8GIH9-F1
#
_entry.id   AF-A0A8J8GIH9-F1
#
_cell.length_a   1.000
_cell.length_b   1.000
_cell.length_c   1.000
_cell.angle_alpha   90.00
_cell.angle_beta   90.00
_cell.angle_gamma   90.00
#
_symmetry.space_group_name_H-M   'P 1'
#
loop_
_entity.id
_entity.type
_entity.pdbx_description
1 polymer ?
#
loop_
_entity_poly.entity_id
_entity_poly.type
_entity_poly.pdbx_seq_one_letter_code
_entity_poly.pdbx_strand_id
1 'polypeptide(L)'
;MAVIDSAVIFVLSLLVGTVAILAGARVILDRDASVFNAALTALIGAAVWALTSYFVGWIPLLGVLVMLVAWIGVINWRYPGGWGTAAAIGIVAWVVAVAIVYAASILGVVTPEALGIPGA
;
A
#
# COMPACT_ATOMS: atom_id res chain seq x y z
N MET A 1 0.58 6.50 21.71
CA MET A 1 -0.27 7.31 20.81
C MET A 1 -1.69 7.24 21.31
N ALA A 2 -2.46 8.32 21.19
CA ALA A 2 -3.88 8.28 21.51
C ALA A 2 -4.62 7.43 20.45
N VAL A 3 -5.74 6.81 20.83
CA VAL A 3 -6.56 6.00 19.89
C VAL A 3 -6.98 6.81 18.66
N ILE A 4 -7.26 8.10 18.87
CA ILE A 4 -7.64 9.05 17.81
C ILE A 4 -6.49 9.22 16.81
N ASP A 5 -5.25 9.38 17.27
CA ASP A 5 -4.07 9.52 16.39
C ASP A 5 -3.92 8.30 15.48
N SER A 6 -4.00 7.10 16.06
CA SER A 6 -3.92 5.84 15.31
C SER A 6 -5.04 5.70 14.28
N ALA A 7 -6.27 6.13 14.62
CA ALA A 7 -7.40 6.09 13.70
C ALA A 7 -7.21 7.07 12.52
N VAL A 8 -6.74 8.29 12.79
CA VAL A 8 -6.44 9.29 11.75
C VAL A 8 -5.34 8.79 10.82
N ILE A 9 -4.23 8.27 11.37
CA ILE A 9 -3.12 7.70 10.59
C ILE A 9 -3.61 6.55 9.71
N PHE A 10 -4.45 5.66 10.26
CA PHE A 10 -5.03 4.55 9.51
C PHE A 10 -5.89 5.04 8.35
N VAL A 11 -6.78 6.00 8.58
CA VAL A 11 -7.65 6.57 7.53
C VAL A 11 -6.81 7.23 6.44
N LEU A 12 -5.83 8.05 6.80
CA LEU A 12 -4.94 8.70 5.82
C LEU A 12 -4.15 7.67 5.01
N SER A 13 -3.60 6.65 5.67
CA SER A 13 -2.87 5.56 5.01
C SER A 13 -3.77 4.76 4.06
N LEU A 14 -5.02 4.52 4.46
CA LEU A 14 -6.01 3.84 3.63
C LEU A 14 -6.38 4.68 2.40
N LEU A 15 -6.51 6.00 2.54
CA LEU A 15 -6.76 6.91 1.41
C LEU A 15 -5.58 6.90 0.43
N VAL A 16 -4.35 6.99 0.93
CA VAL A 16 -3.14 6.91 0.10
C VAL A 16 -3.08 5.57 -0.63
N GLY A 17 -3.30 4.46 0.08
CA GLY A 17 -3.34 3.11 -0.50
C GLY A 17 -4.44 2.97 -1.56
N THR A 18 -5.60 3.57 -1.35
CA THR A 18 -6.71 3.57 -2.31
C THR A 18 -6.32 4.29 -3.60
N VAL A 19 -5.75 5.50 -3.49
CA VAL A 19 -5.33 6.30 -4.64
C VAL A 19 -4.20 5.59 -5.40
N ALA A 20 -3.23 5.04 -4.67
CA ALA A 20 -2.12 4.28 -5.22
C ALA A 20 -2.59 3.06 -6.04
N ILE A 21 -3.44 2.21 -5.46
CA ILE A 21 -3.96 1.02 -6.14
C ILE A 21 -4.85 1.41 -7.31
N LEU A 22 -5.67 2.46 -7.18
CA LEU A 22 -6.51 2.96 -8.27
C LEU A 22 -5.65 3.42 -9.44
N ALA A 23 -4.59 4.17 -9.19
CA ALA A 23 -3.66 4.63 -10.22
C ALA A 23 -2.96 3.43 -10.89
N GLY A 24 -2.43 2.48 -10.11
CA GLY A 24 -1.80 1.28 -10.65
C GLY A 24 -2.75 0.45 -11.52
N ALA A 25 -3.97 0.21 -11.04
CA ALA A 25 -4.97 -0.53 -11.79
C ALA A 25 -5.40 0.20 -13.07
N ARG A 26 -5.55 1.53 -13.05
CA ARG A 26 -5.86 2.31 -14.26
C ARG A 26 -4.74 2.28 -15.29
N VAL A 27 -3.49 2.45 -14.85
CA VAL A 27 -2.32 2.45 -15.74
C VAL A 27 -2.13 1.09 -16.41
N ILE A 28 -2.43 -0.01 -15.72
CA ILE A 28 -2.15 -1.36 -16.21
C ILE A 28 -3.37 -2.02 -16.91
N LEU A 29 -4.59 -1.79 -16.43
CA LEU A 29 -5.80 -2.48 -16.89
C LEU A 29 -6.81 -1.56 -17.60
N ASP A 30 -6.61 -0.24 -17.61
CA ASP A 30 -7.41 0.82 -18.25
C ASP A 30 -8.91 0.93 -17.85
N ARG A 31 -9.64 -0.18 -17.64
CA ARG A 31 -11.12 -0.21 -17.54
C ARG A 31 -11.71 -0.87 -16.29
N ASP A 32 -10.96 -1.70 -15.56
CA ASP A 32 -11.49 -2.44 -14.40
C ASP A 32 -11.28 -1.75 -13.04
N ALA A 33 -10.84 -0.49 -13.05
CA ALA A 33 -10.39 0.22 -11.86
C ALA A 33 -11.43 1.23 -11.32
N SER A 34 -12.33 0.75 -10.45
CA SER A 34 -13.24 1.61 -9.68
C SER A 34 -12.63 1.99 -8.32
N VAL A 35 -12.99 3.18 -7.82
CA VAL A 35 -12.54 3.68 -6.50
C VAL A 35 -12.93 2.71 -5.39
N PHE A 36 -14.15 2.16 -5.45
CA PHE A 36 -14.64 1.19 -4.48
C PHE A 36 -13.81 -0.11 -4.48
N ASN A 37 -13.47 -0.64 -5.66
CA ASN A 37 -12.63 -1.84 -5.76
C ASN A 37 -11.22 -1.58 -5.23
N ALA A 38 -10.63 -0.42 -5.55
CA ALA A 38 -9.31 -0.02 -5.06
C ALA A 38 -9.30 0.17 -3.53
N ALA A 39 -10.33 0.80 -2.96
CA ALA A 39 -10.45 1.01 -1.51
C ALA A 39 -10.59 -0.32 -0.76
N LEU A 40 -11.42 -1.24 -1.25
CA LEU A 40 -11.52 -2.58 -0.68
C LEU A 40 -10.19 -3.35 -0.80
N THR A 41 -9.50 -3.25 -1.93
CA THR A 41 -8.20 -3.90 -2.11
C THR A 41 -7.17 -3.31 -1.14
N ALA A 42 -7.15 -1.99 -0.95
CA ALA A 42 -6.28 -1.33 0.03
C ALA A 42 -6.58 -1.78 1.46
N LEU A 43 -7.87 -1.86 1.83
CA LEU A 43 -8.30 -2.29 3.15
C LEU A 43 -7.92 -3.74 3.44
N ILE A 44 -8.20 -4.65 2.49
CA ILE A 44 -7.83 -6.08 2.60
C ILE A 44 -6.30 -6.21 2.62
N GLY A 45 -5.61 -5.48 1.76
CA GLY A 45 -4.15 -5.45 1.70
C GLY A 45 -3.54 -5.01 3.01
N ALA A 46 -4.08 -3.96 3.65
CA ALA A 46 -3.64 -3.49 4.95
C ALA A 46 -3.87 -4.54 6.06
N ALA A 47 -5.03 -5.20 6.06
CA ALA A 47 -5.32 -6.26 7.01
C ALA A 47 -4.38 -7.48 6.84
N VAL A 48 -4.16 -7.91 5.60
CA VAL A 48 -3.23 -9.01 5.27
C VAL A 48 -1.80 -8.63 5.61
N TRP A 49 -1.39 -7.38 5.35
CA TRP A 49 -0.06 -6.88 5.71
C TRP A 49 0.13 -6.88 7.23
N ALA A 50 -0.83 -6.37 8.00
CA ALA A 50 -0.76 -6.38 9.46
C ALA A 50 -0.69 -7.82 10.02
N LEU A 51 -1.50 -8.73 9.49
CA LEU A 51 -1.52 -10.13 9.89
C LEU A 51 -0.19 -10.83 9.59
N THR A 52 0.31 -10.68 8.36
CA THR A 52 1.59 -11.29 7.95
C THR A 52 2.77 -10.67 8.69
N SER A 53 2.79 -9.35 8.88
CA SER A 53 3.79 -8.68 9.71
C SER A 53 3.84 -9.23 11.13
N TYR A 54 2.69 -9.53 11.73
CA TYR A 54 2.62 -10.10 13.08
C TYR A 54 3.24 -11.50 13.16
N PHE A 55 2.98 -12.38 12.19
CA PHE A 55 3.46 -13.76 12.23
C PHE A 55 4.89 -13.95 11.73
N VAL A 56 5.29 -13.22 10.67
CA VAL A 56 6.57 -13.48 9.96
C VAL A 56 7.44 -12.24 9.81
N GLY A 57 6.95 -11.03 10.14
CA GLY A 57 7.69 -9.78 9.93
C GLY A 57 8.98 -9.66 10.74
N TRP A 58 9.13 -10.46 11.81
CA TRP A 58 10.34 -10.52 12.62
C TRP A 58 11.50 -11.27 11.93
N ILE A 59 11.23 -12.05 10.88
CA ILE A 59 12.26 -12.81 10.16
C ILE A 59 12.90 -11.90 9.10
N PRO A 60 14.20 -11.56 9.21
CA PRO A 60 14.87 -10.71 8.25
C PRO A 60 14.79 -11.29 6.83
N LEU A 61 14.56 -10.43 5.83
CA LEU A 61 14.37 -10.75 4.41
C LEU A 61 13.14 -11.64 4.11
N LEU A 62 12.99 -12.80 4.74
CA LEU A 62 11.87 -13.71 4.51
C LEU A 62 10.53 -13.07 4.89
N GLY A 63 10.46 -12.35 6.01
CA GLY A 63 9.26 -11.61 6.40
C GLY A 63 8.84 -10.62 5.31
N VAL A 64 9.78 -9.82 4.82
CA VAL A 64 9.55 -8.84 3.75
C VAL A 64 9.07 -9.52 2.46
N LEU A 65 9.70 -10.62 2.05
CA LEU A 65 9.31 -11.35 0.84
C LEU A 65 7.91 -11.96 0.96
N VAL A 66 7.59 -12.59 2.09
CA VAL A 66 6.25 -13.18 2.32
C VAL A 66 5.19 -12.09 2.34
N MET A 67 5.44 -10.96 3.00
CA MET A 67 4.52 -9.82 3.06
C MET A 67 4.28 -9.22 1.66
N LEU A 68 5.34 -9.07 0.86
CA LEU A 68 5.23 -8.63 -0.54
C LEU A 68 4.41 -9.58 -1.40
N VAL A 69 4.69 -10.89 -1.32
CA VAL A 69 3.94 -11.91 -2.07
C VAL A 69 2.47 -11.94 -1.62
N ALA A 70 2.20 -11.83 -0.32
CA ALA A 70 0.84 -11.79 0.21
C ALA A 70 0.08 -10.55 -0.30
N TRP A 71 0.71 -9.38 -0.30
CA TRP A 71 0.10 -8.15 -0.82
C TRP A 71 -0.17 -8.22 -2.33
N ILE A 72 0.80 -8.70 -3.12
CA ILE A 72 0.59 -8.96 -4.56
C ILE A 72 -0.51 -10.01 -4.76
N GLY A 73 -0.58 -11.02 -3.90
CA GLY A 73 -1.63 -12.03 -3.90
C GLY A 73 -3.02 -11.43 -3.69
N VAL A 74 -3.17 -10.45 -2.80
CA VAL A 74 -4.42 -9.69 -2.63
C VAL A 74 -4.78 -8.96 -3.92
N ILE A 75 -3.83 -8.29 -4.56
CA ILE A 75 -4.08 -7.59 -5.83
C ILE A 75 -4.48 -8.59 -6.93
N ASN A 76 -3.77 -9.71 -7.05
CA ASN A 76 -4.05 -10.78 -8.01
C ASN A 76 -5.43 -11.42 -7.81
N TRP A 77 -5.89 -11.51 -6.57
CA TRP A 77 -7.24 -12.00 -6.26
C TRP A 77 -8.33 -10.99 -6.61
N ARG A 78 -8.02 -9.68 -6.55
CA ARG A 78 -8.98 -8.58 -6.74
C ARG A 78 -9.05 -8.03 -8.16
N TYR A 79 -8.00 -8.24 -8.95
CA TYR A 79 -7.86 -7.73 -10.31
C TYR A 79 -7.53 -8.85 -11.31
N PRO A 80 -8.11 -8.83 -12.52
CA PRO A 80 -7.79 -9.81 -13.55
C PRO A 80 -6.35 -9.64 -14.08
N GLY A 81 -5.86 -10.65 -14.80
CA GLY A 81 -4.56 -10.58 -15.50
C GLY A 81 -3.41 -11.36 -14.84
N GLY A 82 -3.66 -12.03 -13.71
CA GLY A 82 -2.67 -12.92 -13.07
C GLY A 82 -1.53 -12.18 -12.36
N TRP A 83 -0.59 -12.96 -11.83
CA TRP A 83 0.46 -12.47 -10.92
C TRP A 83 1.37 -11.40 -11.53
N GLY A 84 1.72 -11.51 -12.81
CA GLY A 84 2.56 -10.50 -13.48
C GLY A 84 1.87 -9.12 -13.55
N THR A 85 0.59 -9.12 -13.89
CA THR A 85 -0.25 -7.91 -13.90
C THR A 85 -0.40 -7.34 -12.49
N ALA A 86 -0.66 -8.20 -11.50
CA ALA A 86 -0.77 -7.78 -10.10
C ALA A 86 0.52 -7.15 -9.57
N ALA A 87 1.68 -7.71 -9.93
CA ALA A 87 2.98 -7.15 -9.58
C ALA A 87 3.19 -5.79 -10.25
N ALA A 88 2.83 -5.64 -11.53
CA ALA A 88 2.92 -4.36 -12.23
C ALA A 88 2.02 -3.28 -11.58
N ILE A 89 0.78 -3.64 -11.23
CA ILE A 89 -0.14 -2.76 -10.47
C ILE A 89 0.51 -2.36 -9.14
N GLY A 90 1.07 -3.34 -8.41
CA GLY A 90 1.73 -3.11 -7.12
C GLY A 90 2.92 -2.16 -7.23
N ILE A 91 3.76 -2.31 -8.26
CA ILE A 91 4.91 -1.41 -8.50
C ILE A 91 4.43 0.02 -8.75
N VAL A 92 3.46 0.21 -9.63
CA VAL A 92 2.91 1.56 -9.91
C VAL A 92 2.26 2.15 -8.66
N ALA A 93 1.48 1.35 -7.92
CA ALA A 93 0.86 1.77 -6.68
C ALA A 93 1.91 2.21 -5.64
N TRP A 94 2.99 1.44 -5.49
CA TRP A 94 4.09 1.81 -4.60
C TRP A 94 4.73 3.14 -5.00
N VAL A 95 5.04 3.35 -6.28
CA VAL A 95 5.59 4.63 -6.77
C VAL A 95 4.65 5.79 -6.47
N VAL A 96 3.34 5.62 -6.70
CA VAL A 96 2.33 6.65 -6.43
C VAL A 96 2.24 6.94 -4.94
N ALA A 97 2.24 5.91 -4.08
CA ALA A 97 2.22 6.09 -2.63
C ALA A 97 3.45 6.85 -2.15
N VAL A 98 4.65 6.47 -2.61
CA VAL A 98 5.91 7.18 -2.31
C VAL A 98 5.83 8.64 -2.76
N ALA A 99 5.33 8.91 -3.96
CA ALA A 99 5.18 10.27 -4.46
C ALA A 99 4.22 11.12 -3.59
N ILE A 100 3.10 10.54 -3.15
CA ILE A 100 2.14 11.23 -2.27
C ILE A 100 2.78 11.55 -0.92
N VAL A 101 3.44 10.58 -0.28
CA VAL A 101 4.06 10.79 1.04
C VAL A 101 5.24 11.76 0.93
N TYR A 102 6.02 11.70 -0.14
CA TYR A 102 7.11 12.64 -0.41
C TYR A 102 6.59 14.06 -0.62
N ALA A 103 5.53 14.24 -1.41
CA ALA A 103 4.89 15.55 -1.58
C ALA A 103 4.33 16.08 -0.25
N ALA A 104 3.69 15.23 0.56
CA ALA A 104 3.24 15.60 1.89
C ALA A 104 4.40 16.01 2.82
N SER A 105 5.58 15.38 2.66
CA SER A 105 6.78 15.72 3.41
C SER A 105 7.30 17.12 3.02
N ILE A 106 7.36 17.44 1.73
CA ILE A 106 7.74 18.78 1.24
C ILE A 106 6.80 19.87 1.80
N LEU A 107 5.51 19.56 1.92
CA LEU A 107 4.50 20.46 2.46
C LEU A 107 4.51 20.55 4.00
N GLY A 108 5.41 19.84 4.68
CA GLY A 108 5.51 19.83 6.15
C GLY A 108 4.36 19.10 6.85
N VAL A 109 3.62 18.24 6.14
CA VAL A 109 2.48 17.47 6.69
C VAL A 109 2.96 16.18 7.37
N VAL A 110 4.03 15.57 6.86
CA VAL A 110 4.65 14.37 7.44
C VAL A 110 6.16 14.57 7.60
N THR A 111 6.74 13.98 8.64
CA THR A 111 8.19 14.06 8.86
C THR A 111 8.94 13.10 7.92
N PRO A 112 10.21 13.38 7.58
CA PRO A 112 11.00 12.50 6.72
C PRO A 112 11.18 11.09 7.29
N GLU A 113 11.13 10.92 8.62
CA GLU A 113 11.18 9.59 9.24
C GLU A 113 9.97 8.71 8.84
N ALA A 114 8.84 9.32 8.47
CA ALA A 114 7.66 8.60 7.98
C ALA A 114 7.89 7.93 6.61
N LEU A 115 8.93 8.36 5.86
CA LEU A 115 9.38 7.72 4.62
C LEU A 115 10.36 6.56 4.88
N GLY A 116 10.67 6.26 6.14
CA GLY A 116 11.66 5.24 6.49
C GLY A 116 13.10 5.69 6.25
N ILE A 117 13.34 7.01 6.14
CA ILE A 117 14.68 7.60 6.01
C ILE A 117 15.22 7.86 7.43
N PRO A 118 16.23 7.11 7.91
CA PRO A 118 16.78 7.32 9.24
C PRO A 118 17.69 8.56 9.26
N GLY A 119 17.48 9.47 10.22
CA GLY A 119 18.44 10.52 10.57
C GLY A 119 18.38 11.83 9.78
N ALA A 120 17.20 12.23 9.29
CA ALA A 120 16.96 13.60 8.84
C ALA A 120 16.91 14.59 10.01
#